data_AF-A0A2V9RKA6-F1
#
_entry.id   AF-A0A2V9RKA6-F1
#
_cell.length_a   1.000
_cell.length_b   1.000
_cell.length_c   1.000
_cell.angle_alpha   90.00
_cell.angle_beta   90.00
_cell.angle_gamma   90.00
#
_symmetry.space_group_name_H-M   'P 1'
#
loop_
_entity.id
_entity.type
_entity.pdbx_description
1 polymer ?
#
loop_
_entity_poly.entity_id
_entity_poly.type
_entity_poly.pdbx_seq_one_letter_code
_entity_poly.pdbx_strand_id
1 'polypeptide(L)'
;MTKVMGILVSLLLLVPTHVVLSAQENQGEKLERKSERLERQGERKERRGERKERRGERLENRGEKIESRGERVENQGERLERRGEKTGNEALEKKGERMERRGERIENRGERLERIGEKKERKGQRLERRGQRRERRGEKLEGKGEKLEQHLRN
;
A
#
# COMPACT_ATOMS: atom_id res chain seq x y z
N MET A 1 9.45 71.66 -2.96
CA MET A 1 10.40 70.54 -2.76
C MET A 1 9.90 69.53 -1.74
N THR A 2 9.35 69.94 -0.60
CA THR A 2 8.77 69.05 0.43
C THR A 2 7.67 68.10 -0.07
N LYS A 3 6.76 68.56 -0.95
CA LYS A 3 5.70 67.72 -1.53
C LYS A 3 6.23 66.60 -2.44
N VAL A 4 7.29 66.87 -3.22
CA VAL A 4 7.91 65.88 -4.12
C VAL A 4 8.74 64.87 -3.33
N MET A 5 9.45 65.33 -2.29
CA MET A 5 10.16 64.44 -1.36
C MET A 5 9.21 63.51 -0.59
N GLY A 6 8.04 64.00 -0.17
CA GLY A 6 7.03 63.18 0.51
C GLY A 6 6.45 62.07 -0.36
N ILE A 7 6.24 62.32 -1.65
CA ILE A 7 5.76 61.32 -2.62
C ILE A 7 6.85 60.27 -2.92
N LEU A 8 8.12 60.69 -3.01
CA LEU A 8 9.24 59.77 -3.21
C LEU A 8 9.47 58.86 -1.99
N VAL A 9 9.36 59.40 -0.78
CA VAL A 9 9.48 58.62 0.46
C VAL A 9 8.28 57.69 0.64
N SER A 10 7.06 58.12 0.28
CA SER A 10 5.88 57.23 0.35
C SER A 10 5.96 56.09 -0.68
N LEU A 11 6.41 56.36 -1.91
CA LEU A 11 6.65 55.34 -2.93
C LEU A 11 7.77 54.37 -2.52
N LEU A 12 8.87 54.86 -1.94
CA LEU A 12 9.98 54.04 -1.47
C LEU A 12 9.58 53.10 -0.32
N LEU A 13 8.59 53.48 0.49
CA LEU A 13 8.04 52.65 1.57
C LEU A 13 6.90 51.73 1.11
N LEU A 14 6.18 52.08 0.04
CA LEU A 14 5.10 51.25 -0.54
C LEU A 14 5.62 50.06 -1.36
N VAL A 15 6.72 50.24 -2.09
CA VAL A 15 7.26 49.20 -2.99
C VAL A 15 7.76 47.97 -2.23
N PRO A 16 8.53 48.10 -1.11
CA PRO A 16 8.97 46.95 -0.33
C PRO A 16 7.81 46.16 0.28
N THR A 17 6.74 46.85 0.73
CA THR A 17 5.60 46.21 1.37
C THR A 17 4.77 45.41 0.37
N HIS A 18 4.53 45.94 -0.84
CA HIS A 18 3.83 45.21 -1.90
C HIS A 18 4.60 43.98 -2.43
N VAL A 19 5.94 44.07 -2.51
CA VAL A 19 6.78 42.94 -2.93
C VAL A 19 6.79 41.83 -1.86
N VAL A 20 6.82 42.18 -0.57
CA VAL A 20 6.77 41.18 0.53
C VAL A 20 5.39 40.52 0.63
N LEU A 21 4.31 41.29 0.47
CA LEU A 21 2.94 40.76 0.52
C LEU A 21 2.68 39.77 -0.61
N SER A 22 3.02 40.14 -1.85
CA SER A 22 2.88 39.26 -3.02
C SER A 22 3.78 38.02 -2.93
N ALA A 23 4.95 38.11 -2.30
CA ALA A 23 5.80 36.95 -2.04
C ALA A 23 5.20 35.99 -1.00
N GLN A 24 4.51 36.49 0.03
CA GLN A 24 3.85 35.66 1.05
C GLN A 24 2.55 35.03 0.55
N GLU A 25 1.73 35.74 -0.24
CA GLU A 25 0.55 35.17 -0.90
C GLU A 25 0.93 34.02 -1.84
N ASN A 26 1.98 34.21 -2.64
CA ASN A 26 2.55 33.14 -3.49
C ASN A 26 3.07 31.94 -2.67
N GLN A 27 3.50 32.15 -1.42
CA GLN A 27 3.89 31.05 -0.54
C GLN A 27 2.68 30.29 0.01
N GLY A 28 1.59 30.98 0.36
CA GLY A 28 0.33 30.36 0.79
C GLY A 28 -0.24 29.43 -0.27
N GLU A 29 -0.41 29.94 -1.49
CA GLU A 29 -0.93 29.15 -2.62
C GLU A 29 -0.02 27.95 -2.96
N LYS A 30 1.30 28.12 -2.81
CA LYS A 30 2.25 27.02 -2.99
C LYS A 30 2.15 25.94 -1.91
N LEU A 31 1.78 26.32 -0.67
CA LEU A 31 1.56 25.37 0.42
C LEU A 31 0.26 24.59 0.20
N GLU A 32 -0.84 25.24 -0.19
CA GLU A 32 -2.11 24.58 -0.53
C GLU A 32 -1.97 23.60 -1.70
N ARG A 33 -1.38 24.03 -2.82
CA ARG A 33 -1.13 23.13 -3.96
C ARG A 33 -0.29 21.92 -3.57
N LYS A 34 0.60 22.08 -2.57
CA LYS A 34 1.44 21.00 -2.06
C LYS A 34 0.68 20.10 -1.08
N SER A 35 -0.21 20.62 -0.23
CA SER A 35 -1.05 19.81 0.66
C SER A 35 -1.99 18.92 -0.14
N GLU A 36 -2.76 19.50 -1.08
CA GLU A 36 -3.66 18.75 -1.95
C GLU A 36 -2.93 17.63 -2.70
N ARG A 37 -1.73 17.93 -3.20
CA ARG A 37 -0.92 16.94 -3.91
C ARG A 37 -0.48 15.81 -2.98
N LEU A 38 -0.20 16.09 -1.71
CA LEU A 38 0.15 15.06 -0.74
C LEU A 38 -1.05 14.21 -0.35
N GLU A 39 -2.22 14.80 -0.10
CA GLU A 39 -3.48 14.09 0.16
C GLU A 39 -3.85 13.14 -0.97
N ARG A 40 -3.96 13.65 -2.21
CA ARG A 40 -4.27 12.81 -3.39
C ARG A 40 -3.26 11.66 -3.55
N GLN A 41 -1.99 11.92 -3.23
CA GLN A 41 -0.96 10.89 -3.25
C GLN A 41 -1.01 9.92 -2.05
N GLY A 42 -1.56 10.36 -0.92
CA GLY A 42 -1.85 9.57 0.28
C GLY A 42 -2.95 8.57 -0.03
N GLU A 43 -4.12 9.06 -0.45
CA GLU A 43 -5.27 8.25 -0.85
C GLU A 43 -4.90 7.21 -1.91
N ARG A 44 -4.15 7.62 -2.95
CA ARG A 44 -3.72 6.68 -4.01
C ARG A 44 -2.83 5.57 -3.46
N LYS A 45 -2.03 5.85 -2.42
CA LYS A 45 -1.19 4.82 -1.78
C LYS A 45 -2.01 3.90 -0.89
N GLU A 46 -3.00 4.44 -0.18
CA GLU A 46 -3.95 3.68 0.63
C GLU A 46 -4.76 2.70 -0.21
N ARG A 47 -5.45 3.18 -1.26
CA ARG A 47 -6.18 2.30 -2.20
C ARG A 47 -5.28 1.23 -2.83
N ARG A 48 -4.00 1.55 -3.08
CA ARG A 48 -3.02 0.56 -3.58
C ARG A 48 -2.61 -0.45 -2.51
N GLY A 49 -2.56 -0.02 -1.25
CA GLY A 49 -2.36 -0.85 -0.07
C GLY A 49 -3.47 -1.87 0.07
N GLU A 50 -4.72 -1.42 0.18
CA GLU A 50 -5.91 -2.27 0.26
C GLU A 50 -6.00 -3.29 -0.90
N ARG A 51 -5.75 -2.85 -2.14
CA ARG A 51 -5.78 -3.76 -3.29
C ARG A 51 -4.70 -4.85 -3.20
N LYS A 52 -3.57 -4.56 -2.57
CA LYS A 52 -2.51 -5.55 -2.34
C LYS A 52 -2.86 -6.50 -1.21
N GLU A 53 -3.50 -6.00 -0.16
CA GLU A 53 -4.02 -6.77 0.96
C GLU A 53 -5.05 -7.79 0.50
N ARG A 54 -6.11 -7.35 -0.18
CA ARG A 54 -7.11 -8.24 -0.80
C ARG A 54 -6.50 -9.27 -1.77
N ARG A 55 -5.36 -8.94 -2.39
CA ARG A 55 -4.64 -9.90 -3.26
C ARG A 55 -3.80 -10.89 -2.45
N GLY A 56 -3.32 -10.50 -1.26
CA GLY A 56 -2.67 -11.39 -0.30
C GLY A 56 -3.64 -12.45 0.19
N GLU A 57 -4.77 -12.02 0.76
CA GLU A 57 -5.85 -12.90 1.24
C GLU A 57 -6.32 -13.90 0.17
N ARG A 58 -6.52 -13.43 -1.08
CA ARG A 58 -6.90 -14.33 -2.20
C ARG A 58 -5.85 -15.38 -2.53
N LEU A 59 -4.57 -15.11 -2.27
CA LEU A 59 -3.50 -16.08 -2.48
C LEU A 59 -3.41 -17.07 -1.32
N GLU A 60 -3.61 -16.62 -0.09
CA GLU A 60 -3.75 -17.48 1.09
C GLU A 60 -4.91 -18.46 0.91
N ASN A 61 -6.13 -17.97 0.67
CA ASN A 61 -7.30 -18.82 0.40
C ASN A 61 -7.11 -19.78 -0.79
N ARG A 62 -6.21 -19.45 -1.73
CA ARG A 62 -5.87 -20.34 -2.84
C ARG A 62 -4.82 -21.38 -2.44
N GLY A 63 -3.88 -21.02 -1.58
CA GLY A 63 -2.92 -21.93 -0.98
C GLY A 63 -3.64 -23.03 -0.20
N GLU A 64 -4.54 -22.65 0.71
CA GLU A 64 -5.30 -23.59 1.55
C GLU A 64 -6.09 -24.60 0.72
N LYS A 65 -6.74 -24.12 -0.36
CA LYS A 65 -7.47 -25.00 -1.30
C LYS A 65 -6.57 -25.96 -2.05
N ILE A 66 -5.33 -25.55 -2.32
CA ILE A 66 -4.34 -26.41 -2.98
C ILE A 66 -3.80 -27.42 -1.98
N GLU A 67 -3.53 -27.01 -0.74
CA GLU A 67 -3.14 -27.89 0.36
C GLU A 67 -4.18 -28.99 0.60
N SER A 68 -5.45 -28.62 0.82
CA SER A 68 -6.54 -29.60 0.97
C SER A 68 -6.69 -30.53 -0.25
N ARG A 69 -6.31 -30.08 -1.45
CA ARG A 69 -6.28 -30.96 -2.63
C ARG A 69 -5.11 -31.93 -2.59
N GLY A 70 -3.95 -31.49 -2.10
CA GLY A 70 -2.78 -32.34 -1.89
C GLY A 70 -3.11 -33.47 -0.91
N GLU A 71 -3.72 -33.12 0.21
CA GLU A 71 -4.11 -34.07 1.27
C GLU A 71 -5.06 -35.16 0.74
N ARG A 72 -6.03 -34.77 -0.11
CA ARG A 72 -6.93 -35.75 -0.75
C ARG A 72 -6.21 -36.68 -1.71
N VAL A 73 -5.20 -36.18 -2.42
CA VAL A 73 -4.39 -36.99 -3.36
C VAL A 73 -3.49 -37.94 -2.58
N GLU A 74 -2.92 -37.49 -1.46
CA GLU A 74 -2.12 -38.31 -0.54
C GLU A 74 -2.95 -39.44 0.05
N ASN A 75 -4.10 -39.12 0.66
CA ASN A 75 -5.05 -40.09 1.16
C ASN A 75 -5.55 -41.08 0.09
N GLN A 76 -5.57 -40.69 -1.19
CA GLN A 76 -5.90 -41.62 -2.28
C GLN A 76 -4.71 -42.55 -2.59
N GLY A 77 -3.49 -42.04 -2.50
CA GLY A 77 -2.26 -42.82 -2.58
C GLY A 77 -2.23 -43.91 -1.51
N GLU A 78 -2.41 -43.54 -0.24
CA GLU A 78 -2.36 -44.49 0.88
C GLU A 78 -3.38 -45.62 0.72
N ARG A 79 -4.59 -45.28 0.27
CA ARG A 79 -5.65 -46.29 0.01
C ARG A 79 -5.28 -47.26 -1.10
N LEU A 80 -4.56 -46.80 -2.11
CA LEU A 80 -4.08 -47.66 -3.19
C LEU A 80 -2.89 -48.51 -2.75
N GLU A 81 -2.00 -47.96 -1.94
CA GLU A 81 -0.89 -48.67 -1.35
C GLU A 81 -1.39 -49.84 -0.49
N ARG A 82 -2.23 -49.56 0.52
CA ARG A 82 -2.85 -50.59 1.38
C ARG A 82 -3.63 -51.64 0.60
N ARG A 83 -4.27 -51.26 -0.51
CA ARG A 83 -4.97 -52.21 -1.39
C ARG A 83 -3.99 -53.09 -2.15
N GLY A 84 -2.89 -52.51 -2.63
CA GLY A 84 -1.80 -53.24 -3.26
C GLY A 84 -1.24 -54.30 -2.32
N GLU A 85 -0.87 -53.89 -1.10
CA GLU A 85 -0.34 -54.78 -0.06
C GLU A 85 -1.29 -55.94 0.23
N LYS A 86 -2.58 -55.64 0.46
CA LYS A 86 -3.60 -56.65 0.75
C LYS A 86 -3.80 -57.66 -0.39
N THR A 87 -3.53 -57.25 -1.63
CA THR A 87 -3.76 -58.10 -2.82
C THR A 87 -2.48 -58.68 -3.40
N GLY A 88 -1.30 -58.36 -2.83
CA GLY A 88 0.00 -58.72 -3.40
C GLY A 88 0.25 -58.08 -4.77
N ASN A 89 -0.37 -56.93 -5.04
CA ASN A 89 -0.26 -56.25 -6.34
C ASN A 89 0.71 -55.07 -6.23
N GLU A 90 1.99 -55.34 -6.48
CA GLU A 90 3.06 -54.33 -6.45
C GLU A 90 2.79 -53.11 -7.35
N ALA A 91 2.07 -53.29 -8.46
CA ALA A 91 1.76 -52.18 -9.36
C ALA A 91 0.78 -51.18 -8.71
N LEU A 92 -0.11 -51.65 -7.84
CA LEU A 92 -0.98 -50.79 -7.04
C LEU A 92 -0.21 -50.11 -5.92
N GLU A 93 0.71 -50.81 -5.24
CA GLU A 93 1.59 -50.24 -4.21
C GLU A 93 2.41 -49.08 -4.76
N LYS A 94 3.18 -49.33 -5.83
CA LYS A 94 3.99 -48.31 -6.52
C LYS A 94 3.16 -47.12 -7.03
N LYS A 95 1.89 -47.37 -7.38
CA LYS A 95 0.97 -46.30 -7.80
C LYS A 95 0.48 -45.47 -6.60
N GLY A 96 0.27 -46.10 -5.44
CA GLY A 96 -0.04 -45.47 -4.16
C GLY A 96 1.06 -44.50 -3.74
N GLU A 97 2.29 -45.01 -3.57
CA GLU A 97 3.47 -44.21 -3.22
C GLU A 97 3.66 -43.00 -4.15
N ARG A 98 3.44 -43.19 -5.46
CA ARG A 98 3.59 -42.12 -6.44
C ARG A 98 2.53 -41.03 -6.26
N MET A 99 1.34 -41.41 -5.82
CA MET A 99 0.26 -40.47 -5.50
C MET A 99 0.51 -39.74 -4.18
N GLU A 100 1.00 -40.40 -3.14
CA GLU A 100 1.44 -39.74 -1.90
C GLU A 100 2.49 -38.67 -2.18
N ARG A 101 3.61 -39.03 -2.84
CA ARG A 101 4.64 -38.06 -3.26
C ARG A 101 4.09 -36.94 -4.14
N ARG A 102 2.96 -37.15 -4.82
CA ARG A 102 2.29 -36.11 -5.60
C ARG A 102 1.41 -35.23 -4.72
N GLY A 103 0.72 -35.79 -3.73
CA GLY A 103 -0.03 -35.09 -2.70
C GLY A 103 0.87 -34.11 -1.97
N GLU A 104 1.95 -34.60 -1.37
CA GLU A 104 2.97 -33.79 -0.67
C GLU A 104 3.47 -32.60 -1.53
N ARG A 105 3.78 -32.85 -2.81
CA ARG A 105 4.23 -31.77 -3.72
C ARG A 105 3.15 -30.72 -3.98
N ILE A 106 1.88 -31.12 -3.99
CA ILE A 106 0.75 -30.20 -4.13
C ILE A 106 0.59 -29.40 -2.83
N GLU A 107 0.69 -30.03 -1.66
CA GLU A 107 0.63 -29.36 -0.35
C GLU A 107 1.72 -28.30 -0.20
N ASN A 108 2.97 -28.68 -0.46
CA ASN A 108 4.11 -27.75 -0.46
C ASN A 108 3.90 -26.54 -1.40
N ARG A 109 3.14 -26.72 -2.49
CA ARG A 109 2.78 -25.62 -3.40
C ARG A 109 1.68 -24.74 -2.79
N GLY A 110 0.74 -25.31 -2.06
CA GLY A 110 -0.29 -24.62 -1.27
C GLY A 110 0.36 -23.69 -0.24
N GLU A 111 1.18 -24.24 0.65
CA GLU A 111 1.91 -23.48 1.68
C GLU A 111 2.75 -22.33 1.09
N ARG A 112 3.39 -22.57 -0.06
CA ARG A 112 4.18 -21.54 -0.74
C ARG A 112 3.31 -20.39 -1.20
N LEU A 113 2.07 -20.67 -1.64
CA LEU A 113 1.13 -19.63 -2.06
C LEU A 113 0.60 -18.83 -0.87
N GLU A 114 0.31 -19.48 0.26
CA GLU A 114 -0.02 -18.80 1.52
C GLU A 114 1.10 -17.85 1.96
N ARG A 115 2.35 -18.34 2.04
CA ARG A 115 3.50 -17.48 2.37
C ARG A 115 3.66 -16.28 1.42
N ILE A 116 3.32 -16.45 0.14
CA ILE A 116 3.31 -15.35 -0.83
C ILE A 116 2.15 -14.39 -0.56
N GLY A 117 0.99 -14.92 -0.19
CA GLY A 117 -0.19 -14.15 0.22
C GLY A 117 0.11 -13.26 1.41
N GLU A 118 0.61 -13.82 2.51
CA GLU A 118 0.90 -13.08 3.75
C GLU A 118 1.89 -11.94 3.45
N LYS A 119 2.92 -12.23 2.65
CA LYS A 119 3.92 -11.22 2.26
C LYS A 119 3.30 -10.08 1.45
N LYS A 120 2.29 -10.36 0.62
CA LYS A 120 1.56 -9.32 -0.12
C LYS A 120 0.63 -8.53 0.81
N GLU A 121 -0.03 -9.21 1.73
CA GLU A 121 -0.90 -8.61 2.75
C GLU A 121 -0.12 -7.59 3.60
N ARG A 122 0.97 -8.03 4.24
CA ARG A 122 1.88 -7.15 5.01
C ARG A 122 2.41 -5.97 4.18
N LYS A 123 2.66 -6.19 2.88
CA LYS A 123 3.09 -5.11 1.96
C LYS A 123 1.95 -4.14 1.63
N GLY A 124 0.71 -4.62 1.59
CA GLY A 124 -0.51 -3.82 1.47
C GLY A 124 -0.66 -2.88 2.66
N GLN A 125 -0.72 -3.43 3.87
CA GLN A 125 -0.80 -2.68 5.13
C GLN A 125 0.33 -1.64 5.26
N ARG A 126 1.57 -1.99 4.87
CA ARG A 126 2.69 -1.03 4.89
C ARG A 126 2.49 0.14 3.92
N LEU A 127 1.84 -0.08 2.78
CA LEU A 127 1.55 0.98 1.82
C LEU A 127 0.41 1.87 2.29
N GLU A 128 -0.61 1.28 2.91
CA GLU A 128 -1.71 2.01 3.55
C GLU A 128 -1.20 2.96 4.63
N ARG A 129 -0.41 2.45 5.60
CA ARG A 129 0.23 3.30 6.63
C ARG A 129 1.09 4.40 6.03
N ARG A 130 1.70 4.17 4.85
CA ARG A 130 2.47 5.21 4.12
C ARG A 130 1.57 6.22 3.42
N GLY A 131 0.37 5.83 3.02
CA GLY A 131 -0.68 6.70 2.51
C GLY A 131 -1.15 7.67 3.59
N GLN A 132 -1.62 7.13 4.72
CA GLN A 132 -2.06 7.89 5.90
C GLN A 132 -0.97 8.86 6.41
N ARG A 133 0.29 8.42 6.49
CA ARG A 133 1.40 9.32 6.87
C ARG A 133 1.61 10.48 5.89
N ARG A 134 1.22 10.31 4.63
CA ARG A 134 1.36 11.34 3.61
C ARG A 134 0.19 12.32 3.66
N GLU A 135 -1.02 11.83 3.87
CA GLU A 135 -2.22 12.64 4.14
C GLU A 135 -2.00 13.55 5.36
N ARG A 136 -1.57 13.00 6.50
CA ARG A 136 -1.18 13.80 7.69
C ARG A 136 -0.07 14.83 7.44
N ARG A 137 0.71 14.69 6.37
CA ARG A 137 1.68 15.71 5.95
C ARG A 137 1.03 16.79 5.09
N GLY A 138 0.00 16.43 4.32
CA GLY A 138 -0.88 17.36 3.61
C GLY A 138 -1.58 18.28 4.59
N GLU A 139 -2.33 17.72 5.54
CA GLU A 139 -3.02 18.46 6.62
C GLU A 139 -2.08 19.44 7.36
N LYS A 140 -0.85 19.01 7.66
CA LYS A 140 0.15 19.87 8.32
C LYS A 140 0.64 21.02 7.45
N LEU A 141 0.63 20.88 6.12
CA LEU A 141 0.98 21.95 5.19
C LEU A 141 -0.20 22.89 4.97
N GLU A 142 -1.41 22.35 4.90
CA GLU A 142 -2.66 23.12 4.86
C GLU A 142 -2.75 24.04 6.08
N GLY A 143 -2.63 23.50 7.30
CA GLY A 143 -2.63 24.31 8.51
C GLY A 143 -1.44 25.27 8.67
N LYS A 144 -0.38 25.15 7.83
CA LYS A 144 0.66 26.19 7.71
C LYS A 144 0.28 27.28 6.72
N GLY A 145 -0.39 26.91 5.62
CA GLY A 145 -0.99 27.85 4.67
C GLY A 145 -2.02 28.74 5.36
N GLU A 146 -2.98 28.15 6.08
CA GLU A 146 -4.01 28.88 6.81
C GLU A 146 -3.43 29.91 7.80
N LYS A 147 -2.39 29.53 8.55
CA LYS A 147 -1.70 30.43 9.49
C LYS A 147 -1.00 31.59 8.79
N LEU A 148 -0.43 31.33 7.61
CA LEU A 148 0.23 32.36 6.80
C LEU A 148 -0.82 33.34 6.26
N GLU A 149 -1.96 32.84 5.76
CA GLU A 149 -3.06 33.69 5.32
C GLU A 149 -3.65 34.52 6.47
N GLN A 150 -3.79 33.93 7.65
CA GLN A 150 -4.27 34.67 8.83
C GLN A 150 -3.29 35.80 9.22
N HIS A 151 -1.98 35.56 9.12
CA HIS A 151 -0.98 36.62 9.33
C HIS A 151 -1.00 37.71 8.27
N LEU A 152 -1.46 37.41 7.04
CA LEU A 152 -1.59 38.41 5.98
C LEU A 152 -2.89 39.21 6.06
N ARG A 153 -3.93 38.63 6.68
CA ARG A 153 -5.24 39.27 6.88
C ARG A 153 -5.30 40.18 8.10
N ASN A 154 -4.42 39.98 9.08
CA ASN A 154 -4.29 40.80 10.29
C ASN A 154 -3.23 41.89 10.12
#